data_AF-A0A7X8GCH4-F1
#
_entry.id   AF-A0A7X8GCH4-F1
#
_cell.length_a   1.000
_cell.length_b   1.000
_cell.length_c   1.000
_cell.angle_alpha   90.00
_cell.angle_beta   90.00
_cell.angle_gamma   90.00
#
_symmetry.space_group_name_H-M   'P 1'
#
loop_
_entity.id
_entity.type
_entity.pdbx_description
1 polymer ?
#
loop_
_entity_poly.entity_id
_entity_poly.type
_entity_poly.pdbx_seq_one_letter_code
_entity_poly.pdbx_strand_id
1 'polypeptide(L)'
;MPQKGTEPNTNDDEMLSTQEAELLNSLLENSRDTFDFHGKKIAFITGSSGSCVLSKIDYFTNIKPWMEAGDTPQIFMVELTGEEKNKSGGYDAFVLSWVKVFTDKRKKKVIEQLSKK
;
A
#
# COMPACT_ATOMS: atom_id res chain seq x y z
N MET A 1 9.38 33.17 -9.11
CA MET A 1 8.44 32.03 -9.28
C MET A 1 8.86 30.93 -8.32
N PRO A 2 8.07 30.63 -7.27
CA PRO A 2 8.10 29.31 -6.66
C PRO A 2 6.77 28.61 -6.96
N GLN A 3 6.84 27.47 -7.64
CA GLN A 3 5.66 26.67 -7.92
C GLN A 3 5.21 25.95 -6.64
N LYS A 4 4.03 26.38 -6.18
CA LYS A 4 2.91 25.53 -5.78
C LYS A 4 3.17 24.54 -4.65
N GLY A 5 2.81 24.97 -3.44
CA GLY A 5 2.36 24.05 -2.41
C GLY A 5 1.25 23.17 -3.00
N THR A 6 1.49 21.87 -3.04
CA THR A 6 0.44 20.93 -3.41
C THR A 6 -0.32 20.62 -2.12
N GLU A 7 -1.38 21.39 -1.90
CA GLU A 7 -2.49 21.00 -1.05
C GLU A 7 -2.96 19.61 -1.54
N PRO A 8 -3.04 18.58 -0.68
CA PRO A 8 -3.60 17.30 -1.08
C PRO A 8 -5.07 17.56 -1.39
N ASN A 9 -5.37 17.68 -2.68
CA ASN A 9 -6.73 17.80 -3.19
C ASN A 9 -7.45 16.52 -2.83
N THR A 10 -8.42 16.64 -1.92
CA THR A 10 -9.40 15.66 -1.52
C THR A 10 -10.11 15.10 -2.74
N ASN A 11 -9.57 14.02 -3.30
CA ASN A 11 -10.35 13.08 -4.07
C ASN A 11 -10.06 11.72 -3.45
N ASP A 12 -11.11 11.09 -2.96
CA ASP A 12 -11.26 9.67 -2.64
C ASP A 12 -10.97 8.79 -3.87
N ASP A 13 -9.85 9.03 -4.54
CA ASP A 13 -9.35 8.15 -5.57
C ASP A 13 -8.65 7.02 -4.84
N GLU A 14 -9.32 5.88 -4.79
CA GLU A 14 -8.76 4.61 -4.29
C GLU A 14 -7.49 4.18 -5.06
N MET A 15 -7.11 4.92 -6.10
CA MET A 15 -5.89 4.75 -6.89
C MET A 15 -4.72 5.59 -6.34
N LEU A 16 -3.52 5.00 -6.42
CA LEU A 16 -2.30 5.72 -6.09
C LEU A 16 -2.03 6.83 -7.10
N SER A 17 -1.70 8.02 -6.59
CA SER A 17 -1.16 9.09 -7.43
C SER A 17 0.24 8.72 -7.92
N THR A 18 0.65 9.27 -9.06
CA THR A 18 1.98 9.07 -9.67
C THR A 18 3.10 9.18 -8.65
N GLN A 19 3.11 10.24 -7.83
CA GLN A 19 4.14 10.47 -6.80
C GLN A 19 4.16 9.38 -5.72
N GLU A 20 3.00 8.89 -5.30
CA GLU A 20 2.89 7.83 -4.29
C GLU A 20 3.33 6.48 -4.85
N ALA A 21 2.97 6.21 -6.11
CA ALA A 21 3.42 5.04 -6.82
C ALA A 21 4.93 5.04 -7.02
N GLU A 22 5.54 6.16 -7.40
CA GLU A 22 7.00 6.31 -7.50
C GLU A 22 7.69 6.12 -6.15
N LEU A 23 7.14 6.71 -5.08
CA LEU A 23 7.67 6.53 -3.73
C LEU A 23 7.62 5.06 -3.30
N LEU A 24 6.50 4.37 -3.52
CA LEU A 24 6.37 2.94 -3.23
C LEU A 24 7.29 2.09 -4.12
N ASN A 25 7.41 2.42 -5.41
CA ASN A 25 8.31 1.76 -6.33
C ASN A 25 9.76 1.85 -5.83
N SER A 26 10.17 3.01 -5.31
CA SER A 26 11.51 3.22 -4.74
C SER A 26 11.70 2.47 -3.42
N LEU A 27 10.72 2.53 -2.50
CA LEU A 27 10.80 1.81 -1.22
C LEU A 27 10.77 0.28 -1.41
N LEU A 28 10.00 -0.20 -2.39
CA LEU A 28 9.87 -1.60 -2.73
C LEU A 28 10.79 -1.99 -3.89
N GLU A 29 11.78 -1.18 -4.28
CA GLU A 29 12.64 -1.49 -5.44
C GLU A 29 13.26 -2.90 -5.32
N ASN A 30 13.66 -3.28 -4.10
CA ASN A 30 14.22 -4.59 -3.79
C ASN A 30 13.18 -5.73 -3.68
N SER A 31 11.88 -5.42 -3.59
CA SER A 31 10.78 -6.38 -3.43
C SER A 31 9.77 -6.40 -4.58
N ARG A 32 9.77 -5.39 -5.45
CA ARG A 32 8.75 -5.23 -6.51
C ARG A 32 9.06 -6.03 -7.75
N ASP A 33 10.30 -6.52 -7.92
CA ASP A 33 10.82 -7.23 -9.09
C ASP A 33 10.49 -6.50 -10.42
N THR A 34 9.28 -6.69 -10.97
CA THR A 34 8.76 -6.03 -12.18
C THR A 34 7.39 -5.34 -12.03
N PHE A 35 6.83 -5.23 -10.83
CA PHE A 35 5.47 -4.72 -10.63
C PHE A 35 5.41 -3.19 -10.50
N ASP A 36 4.60 -2.56 -11.34
CA ASP A 36 4.33 -1.12 -11.31
C ASP A 36 3.08 -0.74 -10.53
N PHE A 37 3.26 0.08 -9.48
CA PHE A 37 2.17 0.63 -8.68
C PHE A 37 1.39 1.75 -9.39
N HIS A 38 1.84 2.20 -10.57
CA HIS A 38 1.19 3.28 -11.32
C HIS A 38 -0.23 2.91 -11.76
N GLY A 39 -1.22 3.70 -11.34
CA GLY A 39 -2.63 3.50 -11.71
C GLY A 39 -3.22 2.18 -11.18
N LYS A 40 -2.60 1.58 -10.16
CA LYS A 40 -3.07 0.36 -9.51
C LYS A 40 -3.78 0.67 -8.21
N LYS A 41 -4.74 -0.17 -7.86
CA LYS A 41 -5.46 -0.12 -6.58
C LYS A 41 -4.74 -1.03 -5.59
N ILE A 42 -4.18 -0.45 -4.54
CA ILE A 42 -3.27 -1.14 -3.61
C ILE A 42 -3.81 -1.03 -2.19
N ALA A 43 -3.86 -2.15 -1.47
CA ALA A 43 -4.27 -2.14 -0.07
C ALA A 43 -3.05 -2.09 0.83
N PHE A 44 -3.07 -1.19 1.80
CA PHE A 44 -2.01 -1.08 2.81
C PHE A 44 -2.39 -1.91 4.02
N ILE A 45 -1.51 -2.81 4.43
CA ILE A 45 -1.72 -3.74 5.54
C ILE A 45 -0.61 -3.49 6.55
N THR A 46 -0.99 -3.26 7.80
CA THR A 46 -0.05 -3.02 8.90
C THR A 46 -0.29 -3.93 10.09
N GLY A 47 0.65 -3.84 11.03
CA GLY A 47 0.65 -4.49 12.33
C GLY A 47 1.41 -5.80 12.33
N SER A 48 1.90 -6.21 13.50
CA SER A 48 2.75 -7.40 13.65
C SER A 48 2.20 -8.67 13.00
N SER A 49 0.87 -8.80 12.94
CA SER A 49 0.14 -9.96 12.38
C SER A 49 -0.51 -9.72 11.01
N GLY A 50 -0.26 -8.57 10.36
CA GLY A 50 -0.85 -8.22 9.06
C GLY A 50 -2.38 -8.12 9.14
N SER A 51 -2.89 -7.52 10.21
CA SER A 51 -4.31 -7.53 10.52
C SER A 51 -5.09 -6.32 10.06
N CYS A 52 -4.42 -5.19 10.04
CA CYS A 52 -5.04 -3.90 9.99
C CYS A 52 -4.88 -3.37 8.58
N VAL A 53 -6.00 -3.18 7.89
CA VAL A 53 -6.01 -2.54 6.59
C VAL A 53 -6.09 -1.04 6.81
N LEU A 54 -5.09 -0.31 6.35
CA LEU A 54 -5.03 1.14 6.39
C LEU A 54 -5.43 1.74 5.04
N SER A 55 -5.97 2.95 5.09
CA SER A 55 -6.08 3.81 3.92
C SER A 55 -4.70 4.35 3.54
N LYS A 56 -4.50 4.77 2.29
CA LYS A 56 -3.20 5.31 1.84
C LYS A 56 -2.75 6.50 2.71
N ILE A 57 -3.70 7.38 3.07
CA ILE A 57 -3.41 8.59 3.85
C ILE A 57 -2.82 8.21 5.22
N ASP A 58 -3.45 7.28 5.93
CA ASP A 58 -2.96 6.77 7.21
C ASP A 58 -1.61 6.06 7.07
N TYR A 59 -1.41 5.34 5.97
CA TYR A 59 -0.13 4.68 5.69
C TYR A 59 1.00 5.70 5.50
N PHE A 60 0.83 6.67 4.59
CA PHE A 60 1.82 7.73 4.35
C PHE A 60 2.08 8.59 5.59
N THR A 61 1.03 8.84 6.38
CA THR A 61 1.16 9.54 7.67
C THR A 61 1.97 8.73 8.67
N ASN A 62 1.82 7.41 8.70
CA ASN A 62 2.61 6.54 9.57
C ASN A 62 4.08 6.44 9.15
N ILE A 63 4.40 6.42 7.86
CA ILE A 63 5.79 6.29 7.40
C ILE A 63 6.56 7.62 7.36
N LYS A 64 5.87 8.77 7.35
CA LYS A 64 6.49 10.10 7.41
C LYS A 64 7.58 10.26 8.48
N PRO A 65 7.32 10.00 9.77
CA PRO A 65 8.34 10.17 10.81
C PRO A 65 9.56 9.27 10.63
N TRP A 66 9.40 8.11 9.97
CA TRP A 66 10.51 7.21 9.66
C TRP A 66 11.36 7.75 8.51
N MET A 67 10.71 8.24 7.46
CA MET A 67 11.41 8.91 6.35
C MET A 67 12.16 10.15 6.82
N GLU A 68 11.59 10.93 7.74
CA GLU A 68 12.25 12.09 8.36
C GLU A 68 13.44 11.67 9.25
N ALA A 69 13.35 10.51 9.91
CA ALA A 69 14.46 9.92 10.66
C ALA A 69 15.55 9.30 9.75
N GLY A 70 15.31 9.21 8.44
CA GLY A 70 16.20 8.53 7.49
C GLY A 70 16.16 7.00 7.58
N ASP A 71 15.14 6.44 8.24
CA ASP A 71 14.96 5.00 8.40
C ASP A 71 14.02 4.47 7.31
N THR A 72 14.38 3.32 6.73
CA THR A 72 13.56 2.70 5.68
C THR A 72 12.58 1.72 6.32
N PRO A 73 11.26 1.98 6.24
CA PRO A 73 10.28 1.10 6.84
C PRO A 73 10.35 -0.28 6.18
N GLN A 74 10.29 -1.33 6.99
CA GLN A 74 10.27 -2.69 6.47
C GLN A 74 8.90 -2.98 5.85
N ILE A 75 8.85 -2.89 4.52
CA ILE A 75 7.65 -3.09 3.73
C ILE A 75 7.85 -4.19 2.69
N PHE A 76 6.76 -4.90 2.37
CA PHE A 76 6.72 -5.98 1.40
C PHE A 76 5.53 -5.80 0.48
N MET A 77 5.66 -6.22 -0.77
CA MET A 77 4.49 -6.31 -1.65
C MET A 77 4.05 -7.76 -1.81
N VAL A 78 2.75 -7.95 -2.02
CA VAL A 78 2.16 -9.21 -2.44
C VAL A 78 1.20 -8.92 -3.59
N GLU A 79 1.52 -9.40 -4.77
CA GLU A 79 0.63 -9.34 -5.92
C GLU A 79 -0.63 -10.21 -5.68
N LEU A 80 -1.79 -9.70 -6.10
CA LEU A 80 -3.03 -10.47 -6.11
C LEU A 80 -3.22 -11.11 -7.47
N THR A 81 -3.62 -12.37 -7.46
CA THR A 81 -4.12 -13.03 -8.67
C THR A 81 -5.45 -12.42 -9.09
N GLY A 82 -5.85 -12.62 -10.36
CA GLY A 82 -7.12 -12.10 -10.88
C GLY A 82 -8.35 -12.50 -10.04
N GLU A 83 -8.36 -13.72 -9.49
CA GLU A 83 -9.41 -14.16 -8.56
C GLU A 83 -9.41 -13.37 -7.24
N GLU A 84 -8.23 -13.13 -6.66
CA GLU A 84 -8.10 -12.39 -5.42
C GLU A 84 -8.43 -10.91 -5.61
N LYS A 85 -8.05 -10.33 -6.75
CA LYS A 85 -8.43 -8.97 -7.14
C LYS A 85 -9.94 -8.83 -7.21
N ASN A 86 -10.63 -9.77 -7.85
CA ASN A 86 -12.09 -9.75 -7.93
C ASN A 86 -12.72 -9.87 -6.54
N LYS A 87 -12.21 -10.78 -5.70
CA LYS A 87 -12.72 -10.99 -4.33
C LYS A 87 -12.44 -9.81 -3.40
N SER A 88 -11.37 -9.06 -3.59
CA SER A 88 -11.00 -7.94 -2.72
C SER A 88 -11.73 -6.64 -3.08
N GLY A 89 -12.55 -6.61 -4.13
CA GLY A 89 -13.18 -5.36 -4.60
C GLY A 89 -12.28 -4.56 -5.56
N GLY A 90 -11.37 -5.24 -6.27
CA GLY A 90 -10.60 -4.66 -7.36
C GLY A 90 -9.15 -4.30 -7.03
N TYR A 91 -8.58 -4.81 -5.94
CA TYR A 91 -7.17 -4.53 -5.57
C TYR A 91 -6.18 -5.39 -6.37
N ASP A 92 -5.17 -4.75 -6.97
CA ASP A 92 -4.13 -5.42 -7.75
C ASP A 92 -3.00 -5.98 -6.89
N ALA A 93 -2.64 -5.29 -5.80
CA ALA A 93 -1.58 -5.73 -4.90
C ALA A 93 -1.82 -5.29 -3.45
N PHE A 94 -1.12 -5.93 -2.52
CA PHE A 94 -1.05 -5.54 -1.12
C PHE A 94 0.34 -5.07 -0.76
N VAL A 95 0.41 -3.99 0.02
CA VAL A 95 1.64 -3.49 0.63
C VAL A 95 1.55 -3.75 2.13
N LEU A 96 2.43 -4.62 2.62
CA LEU A 96 2.52 -5.05 4.00
C LEU A 96 3.63 -4.26 4.67
N SER A 97 3.32 -3.63 5.79
CA SER A 97 4.28 -2.79 6.51
C SER A 97 4.37 -3.26 7.95
N TRP A 98 5.60 -3.48 8.44
CA TRP A 98 5.84 -3.94 9.81
C TRP A 98 5.19 -5.29 10.15
N VAL A 99 4.86 -6.08 9.13
CA VAL A 99 4.29 -7.42 9.29
C VAL A 99 5.42 -8.42 9.41
N LYS A 100 5.52 -9.11 10.57
CA LYS A 100 6.52 -10.16 10.78
C LYS A 100 6.10 -11.49 10.17
N VAL A 101 4.80 -11.79 10.18
CA VAL A 101 4.24 -13.06 9.70
C VAL A 101 3.01 -12.78 8.86
N PHE A 102 3.11 -12.97 7.55
CA PHE A 102 1.98 -12.93 6.64
C PHE A 102 1.80 -14.30 5.99
N THR A 103 0.68 -14.94 6.29
CA THR A 103 0.33 -16.29 5.77
C THR A 103 -0.84 -16.19 4.80
N ASP A 104 -1.01 -17.19 3.95
CA ASP A 104 -2.14 -17.28 3.00
C ASP A 104 -3.51 -17.17 3.69
N LYS A 105 -3.63 -17.72 4.91
CA LYS A 105 -4.84 -17.56 5.73
C LYS A 105 -5.11 -16.09 6.07
N ARG A 106 -4.05 -15.32 6.40
CA ARG A 106 -4.18 -13.89 6.68
C ARG A 106 -4.52 -13.12 5.40
N LYS A 107 -3.87 -13.44 4.27
CA LYS A 107 -4.18 -12.87 2.96
C LYS A 107 -5.67 -13.01 2.63
N LYS A 108 -6.21 -14.23 2.74
CA LYS A 108 -7.65 -14.49 2.55
C LYS A 108 -8.54 -13.66 3.47
N LYS A 109 -8.21 -13.58 4.76
CA LYS A 109 -8.96 -12.74 5.72
C LYS A 109 -8.96 -11.26 5.34
N VAL A 110 -7.83 -10.74 4.85
CA VAL A 110 -7.74 -9.33 4.40
C VAL A 110 -8.57 -9.12 3.14
N ILE A 111 -8.51 -10.03 2.18
CA ILE A 111 -9.35 -10.00 0.98
C ILE A 111 -10.84 -9.97 1.36
N GLU A 112 -11.27 -10.82 2.29
CA GLU A 112 -12.65 -10.83 2.79
C GLU A 112 -13.03 -9.53 3.53
N GLN A 113 -12.10 -8.90 4.24
CA GLN A 113 -12.35 -7.61 4.89
C GLN A 113 -12.51 -6.49 3.85
N LEU A 114 -11.66 -6.47 2.83
CA LEU A 114 -11.74 -5.52 1.72
C LEU A 114 -13.03 -5.69 0.92
N SER A 115 -13.48 -6.92 0.71
CA SER A 115 -14.74 -7.23 0.02
C SER A 115 -15.99 -6.69 0.74
N LYS A 116 -15.90 -6.47 2.07
CA LYS A 116 -17.03 -6.06 2.91
C LYS A 116 -17.06 -4.56 3.18
N LYS A 117 -16.04 -3.84 2.73
CA LYS A 117 -15.88 -2.40 2.91
C LYS A 117 -16.49 -1.68 1.71
#